data_AF-A0A0W7X3S2-F1
#
_entry.id   AF-A0A0W7X3S2-F1
#
_cell.length_a   1.000
_cell.length_b   1.000
_cell.length_c   1.000
_cell.angle_alpha   90.00
_cell.angle_beta   90.00
_cell.angle_gamma   90.00
#
_symmetry.space_group_name_H-M   'P 1'
#
loop_
_entity.id
_entity.type
_entity.pdbx_description
1 polymer ?
#
loop_
_entity_poly.entity_id
_entity_poly.type
_entity_poly.pdbx_seq_one_letter_code
_entity_poly.pdbx_strand_id
1 'polypeptide(L)'
;MSVYRPRRLDHVHPGVRVLIGWDAPLATFFTQVWQLPRRDGALIRDLVAAGITPYAIDDPATVVELASPFVHIPDGLCAQLAQDRLTEPDPTGGRLRDAVQKCRS
;
A
#
# COMPACT_ATOMS: atom_id res chain seq x y z
N MET A 1 -42.20 5.01 4.31
CA MET A 1 -41.45 4.55 3.12
C MET A 1 -40.20 5.41 2.98
N SER A 2 -39.06 4.93 3.48
CA SER A 2 -37.77 5.60 3.30
C SER A 2 -37.02 4.87 2.18
N VAL A 3 -36.87 5.53 1.04
CA VAL A 3 -36.19 4.96 -0.12
C VAL A 3 -34.70 5.17 0.09
N TYR A 4 -34.03 4.18 0.68
CA TYR A 4 -32.57 4.14 0.67
C TYR A 4 -32.15 3.92 -0.79
N ARG A 5 -31.74 4.99 -1.47
CA ARG A 5 -31.04 4.89 -2.75
C ARG A 5 -29.58 4.60 -2.42
N PRO A 6 -29.04 3.40 -2.68
CA PRO A 6 -27.59 3.25 -2.69
C PRO A 6 -27.03 4.21 -3.75
N ARG A 7 -26.21 5.18 -3.31
CA ARG A 7 -25.34 5.89 -4.25
C ARG A 7 -24.47 4.82 -4.91
N ARG A 8 -24.48 4.79 -6.24
CA ARG A 8 -23.61 3.96 -7.08
C ARG A 8 -22.25 3.73 -6.44
N LEU A 9 -21.92 2.46 -6.19
CA LEU A 9 -20.55 1.95 -6.12
C LEU A 9 -19.93 2.00 -7.53
N ASP A 10 -19.86 3.19 -8.11
CA ASP A 10 -19.06 3.45 -9.30
C ASP A 10 -17.88 4.28 -8.80
N HIS A 11 -16.67 3.74 -8.89
CA HIS A 11 -15.39 4.40 -9.19
C HIS A 11 -14.21 3.54 -8.69
N VAL A 12 -14.07 2.33 -9.23
CA VAL A 12 -12.71 1.93 -9.63
C VAL A 12 -12.34 2.95 -10.69
N HIS A 13 -11.52 3.96 -10.34
CA HIS A 13 -11.17 5.02 -11.29
C HIS A 13 -10.55 4.37 -12.54
N PRO A 14 -11.17 4.50 -13.73
CA PRO A 14 -10.54 4.02 -14.95
C PRO A 14 -9.26 4.83 -15.16
N GLY A 15 -8.12 4.17 -14.95
CA GLY A 15 -6.80 4.80 -14.96
C GLY A 15 -6.16 5.00 -13.58
N VAL A 16 -6.38 4.12 -12.60
CA VAL A 16 -5.54 4.06 -11.39
C VAL A 16 -4.82 2.72 -11.33
N ARG A 17 -3.53 2.75 -11.01
CA ARG A 17 -2.73 1.56 -10.71
C ARG A 17 -2.39 1.57 -9.22
N VAL A 18 -2.62 0.43 -8.57
CA VAL A 18 -2.35 0.23 -7.15
C VAL A 18 -1.34 -0.91 -7.02
N LEU A 19 -0.26 -0.66 -6.30
CA LEU A 19 0.69 -1.68 -5.84
C LEU A 19 0.61 -1.74 -4.32
N ILE A 20 0.50 -2.94 -3.79
CA ILE A 20 0.53 -3.23 -2.36
C ILE A 20 1.46 -4.41 -2.19
N GLY A 21 2.35 -4.36 -1.20
CA GLY A 21 3.33 -5.43 -1.02
C GLY A 21 4.13 -5.34 0.25
N TRP A 22 5.02 -6.31 0.39
CA TRP A 22 6.09 -6.34 1.37
C TRP A 22 7.40 -5.98 0.66
N ASP A 23 8.17 -5.05 1.25
CA ASP A 23 9.53 -4.74 0.82
C ASP A 23 10.50 -5.33 1.84
N ALA A 24 11.14 -6.45 1.48
CA ALA A 24 12.08 -7.14 2.36
C ALA A 24 13.35 -6.31 2.66
N PRO A 25 14.02 -5.66 1.68
CA PRO A 25 15.15 -4.76 1.95
C PRO A 25 14.86 -3.63 2.93
N LEU A 26 13.67 -3.01 2.86
CA LEU A 26 13.23 -1.97 3.79
C LEU A 26 12.53 -2.54 5.03
N ALA A 27 12.22 -3.83 5.03
CA ALA A 27 11.45 -4.53 6.04
C ALA A 27 10.17 -3.76 6.43
N THR A 28 9.40 -3.33 5.42
CA THR A 28 8.16 -2.56 5.58
C THR A 28 7.10 -3.01 4.59
N PHE A 29 5.84 -2.93 5.00
CA PHE A 29 4.72 -2.96 4.05
C PHE A 29 4.68 -1.63 3.28
N PHE A 30 4.26 -1.68 2.02
CA PHE A 30 4.12 -0.50 1.19
C PHE A 30 2.82 -0.50 0.39
N THR A 31 2.37 0.71 0.05
CA THR A 31 1.30 0.94 -0.93
C THR A 31 1.63 2.14 -1.80
N GLN A 32 1.45 1.97 -3.10
CA GLN A 32 1.67 3.01 -4.09
C GLN A 32 0.45 3.06 -5.01
N VAL A 33 -0.15 4.24 -5.11
CA VAL A 33 -1.34 4.49 -5.92
C VAL A 33 -1.02 5.62 -6.88
N TRP A 34 -1.16 5.35 -8.17
CA TRP A 34 -0.90 6.34 -9.22
C TRP A 34 -2.06 6.47 -10.18
N GLN A 35 -2.32 7.69 -10.60
CA GLN A 35 -3.20 7.95 -11.71
C GLN A 35 -2.45 7.78 -13.04
N LEU A 36 -2.92 6.86 -13.88
CA LEU A 36 -2.45 6.68 -15.24
C LEU A 36 -2.90 7.85 -16.11
N PRO A 37 -2.07 8.31 -17.06
CA PRO A 37 -2.43 9.39 -17.98
C PRO A 37 -3.68 9.01 -18.76
N ARG A 38 -4.61 9.96 -18.92
CA ARG A 38 -5.58 9.87 -20.00
C ARG A 38 -4.89 10.25 -21.31
N ARG A 39 -5.50 9.91 -22.45
CA ARG A 39 -4.97 10.13 -23.81
C ARG A 39 -4.54 11.58 -24.12
N ASP A 40 -4.82 12.51 -23.22
CA ASP A 40 -4.53 13.95 -23.29
C ASP A 40 -3.12 14.33 -22.79
N GLY A 41 -2.30 13.37 -22.34
CA GLY A 41 -0.92 13.67 -21.91
C GLY A 41 -0.82 14.28 -20.51
N ALA A 42 -1.85 14.12 -19.68
CA ALA A 42 -1.80 14.53 -18.28
C ALA A 42 -0.67 13.80 -17.52
N LEU A 43 0.03 14.53 -16.64
CA LEU A 43 1.13 14.00 -15.82
C LEU A 43 0.63 12.87 -14.89
N ILE A 44 1.48 11.85 -14.71
CA ILE A 44 1.28 10.82 -13.69
C ILE A 44 1.28 11.51 -12.33
N ARG A 45 0.22 11.31 -11.55
CA ARG A 45 0.09 11.86 -10.20
C ARG A 45 0.13 10.73 -9.19
N ASP A 46 1.07 10.83 -8.26
CA ASP A 46 1.11 9.98 -7.07
C ASP A 46 -0.04 10.40 -6.15
N LEU A 47 -0.99 9.50 -5.96
CA LEU A 47 -2.14 9.70 -5.07
C LEU A 47 -1.82 9.23 -3.66
N VAL A 48 -1.08 8.12 -3.54
CA VAL A 48 -0.60 7.57 -2.27
C VAL A 48 0.80 6.99 -2.48
N ALA A 49 1.72 7.32 -1.57
CA ALA A 49 3.03 6.69 -1.47
C ALA A 49 3.33 6.46 0.02
N ALA A 50 3.27 5.21 0.47
CA ALA A 50 3.50 4.83 1.85
C ALA A 50 4.43 3.62 1.92
N GLY A 51 5.20 3.49 3.01
CA GLY A 51 6.21 2.42 3.13
C GLY A 51 7.50 2.69 2.35
N ILE A 52 7.87 3.96 2.17
CA ILE A 52 9.07 4.38 1.42
C ILE A 52 10.33 4.52 2.29
N THR A 53 10.23 4.25 3.59
CA THR A 53 11.36 4.28 4.53
C THR A 53 11.45 2.97 5.29
N PRO A 54 12.66 2.57 5.75
CA PRO A 54 12.82 1.32 6.47
C PRO A 54 11.93 1.25 7.71
N TYR A 55 11.27 0.10 7.91
CA TYR A 55 10.38 -0.20 9.03
C TYR A 55 9.26 0.83 9.25
N ALA A 56 8.81 1.50 8.18
CA ALA A 56 7.78 2.53 8.27
C ALA A 56 6.41 1.98 8.65
N ILE A 57 6.06 0.79 8.13
CA ILE A 57 4.76 0.15 8.30
C ILE A 57 4.98 -1.33 8.59
N ASP A 58 4.53 -1.76 9.76
CA ASP A 58 4.70 -3.13 10.28
C ASP A 58 3.40 -3.95 10.27
N ASP A 59 2.27 -3.31 9.99
CA ASP A 59 0.94 -3.90 9.89
C ASP A 59 0.42 -3.88 8.44
N PRO A 60 0.13 -5.04 7.82
CA PRO A 60 -0.40 -5.09 6.46
C PRO A 60 -1.81 -4.48 6.35
N ALA A 61 -2.60 -4.41 7.43
CA ALA A 61 -3.91 -3.78 7.38
C ALA A 61 -3.81 -2.28 7.05
N THR A 62 -2.76 -1.61 7.52
CA THR A 62 -2.52 -0.18 7.26
C THR A 62 -2.38 0.11 5.75
N VAL A 63 -1.60 -0.68 5.01
CA VAL A 63 -1.42 -0.46 3.56
C VAL A 63 -2.67 -0.83 2.75
N VAL A 64 -3.46 -1.78 3.26
CA VAL A 64 -4.73 -2.19 2.66
C VAL A 64 -5.81 -1.12 2.87
N GLU A 65 -5.93 -0.56 4.06
CA GLU A 65 -6.85 0.56 4.35
C GLU A 65 -6.55 1.76 3.46
N LEU A 66 -5.26 2.11 3.29
CA LEU A 66 -4.82 3.18 2.40
C LEU A 66 -5.18 2.96 0.93
N ALA A 67 -5.19 1.69 0.48
CA ALA A 67 -5.53 1.33 -0.89
C ALA A 67 -7.04 1.16 -1.14
N SER A 68 -7.82 0.87 -0.09
CA SER A 68 -9.25 0.58 -0.17
C SER A 68 -10.11 1.64 -0.89
N PRO A 69 -9.81 2.95 -0.88
CA PRO A 69 -10.62 3.93 -1.60
C PRO A 69 -10.42 3.87 -3.12
N PHE A 70 -9.35 3.23 -3.61
CA PHE A 70 -8.92 3.29 -5.00
C PHE A 70 -9.17 1.99 -5.77
N VAL A 71 -9.22 0.85 -5.07
CA VAL A 71 -9.35 -0.47 -5.67
C VAL A 71 -10.13 -1.42 -4.76
N HIS A 72 -10.83 -2.37 -5.37
CA HIS A 72 -11.40 -3.49 -4.63
C HIS A 72 -10.28 -4.39 -4.12
N ILE A 73 -10.20 -4.56 -2.80
CA ILE A 73 -9.20 -5.41 -2.16
C ILE A 73 -9.71 -6.85 -2.10
N PRO A 74 -8.97 -7.85 -2.61
CA PRO A 74 -9.33 -9.25 -2.46
C PRO A 74 -9.35 -9.68 -0.99
N ASP A 75 -10.34 -10.49 -0.62
CA ASP A 75 -10.36 -11.16 0.67
C ASP A 75 -9.09 -12.01 0.83
N GLY A 76 -8.42 -11.88 1.99
CA GLY A 76 -7.18 -12.60 2.28
C GLY A 76 -5.89 -11.91 1.86
N LEU A 77 -5.93 -10.74 1.20
CA LEU A 77 -4.70 -9.99 0.86
C LEU A 77 -3.85 -9.69 2.10
N CYS A 78 -4.45 -9.27 3.22
CA CYS A 78 -3.72 -9.04 4.47
C CYS A 78 -3.00 -10.30 4.96
N ALA A 79 -3.63 -11.47 4.83
CA ALA A 79 -3.03 -12.74 5.23
C ALA A 79 -1.87 -13.12 4.29
N GLN A 80 -2.02 -12.88 2.99
CA GLN A 80 -0.95 -13.08 2.02
C GLN A 80 0.26 -12.18 2.32
N LEU A 81 0.05 -10.88 2.55
CA LEU A 81 1.12 -9.95 2.91
C LEU A 81 1.84 -10.37 4.20
N ALA A 82 1.08 -10.85 5.20
CA ALA A 82 1.68 -11.38 6.42
C ALA A 82 2.54 -12.63 6.15
N GLN A 83 2.14 -13.49 5.21
CA GLN A 83 2.95 -14.62 4.76
C GLN A 83 4.19 -14.17 3.97
N ASP A 84 4.06 -13.20 3.06
CA ASP A 84 5.17 -12.67 2.26
C ASP A 84 6.31 -12.16 3.17
N ARG A 85 5.96 -11.47 4.26
CA ARG A 85 6.92 -11.04 5.29
C ARG A 85 7.67 -12.20 5.95
N LEU A 86 7.01 -13.35 6.13
CA LEU A 86 7.61 -14.53 6.76
C LEU A 86 8.51 -15.29 5.78
N THR A 87 8.15 -15.33 4.50
CA THR A 87 8.92 -16.01 3.45
C THR A 87 10.09 -15.19 2.94
N GLU A 88 9.97 -13.87 2.93
CA GLU A 88 10.99 -12.93 2.48
C GLU A 88 11.49 -12.09 3.66
N PRO A 89 12.32 -12.66 4.55
CA PRO A 89 12.77 -11.98 5.74
C PRO A 89 13.72 -10.82 5.40
N ASP A 90 13.77 -9.84 6.31
CA ASP A 90 14.73 -8.73 6.29
C ASP A 90 16.17 -9.25 6.06
N PRO A 91 16.81 -8.92 4.92
CA PRO A 91 18.15 -9.41 4.59
C PRO A 91 19.22 -8.82 5.51
N THR A 92 18.92 -7.74 6.23
CA THR A 92 19.83 -7.10 7.18
C THR A 92 19.75 -7.72 8.57
N GLY A 93 18.79 -8.63 8.81
CA GLY A 93 18.59 -9.29 10.10
C GLY A 93 18.36 -8.30 11.24
N GLY A 94 17.68 -7.17 10.98
CA GLY A 94 17.43 -6.12 11.96
C GLY A 94 18.52 -5.05 12.10
N ARG A 95 19.68 -5.18 11.43
CA ARG A 95 20.75 -4.17 11.51
C ARG A 95 20.31 -2.81 10.98
N LEU A 96 19.46 -2.79 9.96
CA LEU A 96 18.90 -1.54 9.44
C LEU A 96 17.99 -0.88 10.49
N ARG A 97 17.28 -1.66 11.31
CA ARG A 97 16.40 -1.16 12.38
C ARG A 97 17.22 -0.45 13.45
N ASP A 98 18.30 -1.09 13.89
CA ASP A 98 19.19 -0.54 14.91
C ASP A 98 19.80 0.79 14.44
N ALA A 99 20.22 0.85 13.17
CA ALA A 99 20.75 2.06 12.57
C ALA A 99 19.70 3.19 12.49
N VAL A 100 18.47 2.88 12.07
CA VAL A 100 17.38 3.86 12.01
C VAL A 100 17.03 4.40 13.40
N GLN A 101 17.00 3.55 14.41
CA GLN A 101 16.69 3.96 15.78
C GLN A 101 17.79 4.84 16.38
N LYS A 102 19.06 4.52 16.11
CA LYS A 102 20.21 5.33 16.53
C LYS A 102 20.25 6.73 15.89
N CYS A 103 19.77 6.88 14.65
CA CYS A 103 19.70 8.20 14.00
C CYS A 103 18.54 9.06 14.50
N ARG A 104 17.57 8.48 15.22
CA ARG A 104 16.38 9.19 15.77
C ARG A 104 16.58 9.66 17.22
N SER A 105 17.62 9.17 17.90
CA SER A 105 18.04 9.56 19.25
C SER A 105 19.12 10.62 19.22
#